data_AF-A0A938XZL9-F1
#
_entry.id   AF-A0A938XZL9-F1
#
_cell.length_a   1.000
_cell.length_b   1.000
_cell.length_c   1.000
_cell.angle_alpha   90.00
_cell.angle_beta   90.00
_cell.angle_gamma   90.00
#
_symmetry.space_group_name_H-M   'P 1'
#
loop_
_entity.id
_entity.type
_entity.pdbx_description
1 polymer ?
#
loop_
_entity_poly.entity_id
_entity_poly.type
_entity_poly.pdbx_seq_one_letter_code
_entity_poly.pdbx_strand_id
1 'polypeptide(L)' 'MKTTVQLIQYYTRKVAQYGAIHPSKPRPKAHKHRHARLMAYKAAMHRRIELEKQNPSYAF' A
#
# COMPACT_ATOMS: atom_id res chain seq x y z
N MET A 1 -15.91 3.26 -7.25
CA MET A 1 -15.06 2.91 -6.09
C MET A 1 -13.87 2.11 -6.62
N LYS A 2 -12.64 2.27 -6.12
CA LYS A 2 -11.51 1.46 -6.61
C LYS A 2 -11.63 0.05 -6.06
N THR A 3 -11.46 -0.98 -6.90
CA THR A 3 -11.49 -2.38 -6.46
C THR A 3 -10.27 -2.69 -5.59
N THR A 4 -10.34 -3.73 -4.76
CA THR A 4 -9.23 -4.18 -3.89
C THR A 4 -7.95 -4.42 -4.71
N VAL A 5 -8.07 -5.00 -5.91
CA VAL A 5 -6.96 -5.18 -6.86
C VAL A 5 -6.34 -3.85 -7.30
N GLN A 6 -7.16 -2.86 -7.66
CA GLN A 6 -6.67 -1.52 -8.07
C GLN A 6 -5.97 -0.79 -6.93
N LEU A 7 -6.44 -0.98 -5.69
CA LEU A 7 -5.77 -0.45 -4.51
C LEU A 7 -4.42 -1.13 -4.33
N ILE A 8 -4.35 -2.47 -4.34
CA ILE A 8 -3.07 -3.20 -4.26
C ILE A 8 -2.07 -2.70 -5.31
N GLN A 9 -2.48 -2.63 -6.59
CA GLN A 9 -1.64 -2.15 -7.68
C GLN A 9 -1.12 -0.72 -7.44
N TYR A 10 -1.98 0.19 -6.97
CA TYR A 10 -1.61 1.56 -6.67
C TYR A 10 -0.53 1.62 -5.57
N TYR A 11 -0.70 0.88 -4.48
CA TYR A 11 0.26 0.91 -3.37
C TYR A 11 1.57 0.21 -3.70
N THR A 12 1.53 -0.90 -4.46
CA THR A 12 2.74 -1.55 -4.98
C THR A 12 3.55 -0.57 -5.83
N ARG A 13 2.92 0.19 -6.73
CA ARG A 13 3.60 1.27 -7.48
C ARG A 13 4.23 2.32 -6.56
N LYS A 14 3.54 2.72 -5.48
CA LYS A 14 4.05 3.74 -4.55
C LYS A 14 5.24 3.26 -3.71
N VAL A 15 5.30 1.97 -3.39
CA VAL A 15 6.45 1.34 -2.72
C VAL A 15 7.64 1.24 -3.69
N ALA A 16 7.41 0.79 -4.93
CA ALA A 16 8.45 0.73 -5.95
C ALA A 16 9.07 2.12 -6.22
N GLN A 17 8.24 3.16 -6.34
CA GLN A 17 8.70 4.55 -6.45
C GLN A 17 9.52 5.03 -5.25
N TYR A 18 9.20 4.54 -4.04
CA TYR A 18 9.96 4.86 -2.84
C TYR A 18 11.32 4.15 -2.82
N GLY A 19 11.35 2.86 -3.21
CA GLY A 19 12.55 2.04 -3.30
C GLY A 19 13.50 2.44 -4.44
N ALA A 20 12.98 3.06 -5.50
CA ALA A 20 13.79 3.57 -6.62
C ALA A 20 14.69 4.77 -6.25
N ILE A 21 14.50 5.37 -5.07
CA ILE A 21 15.39 6.43 -4.59
C ILE A 21 16.69 5.80 -4.11
N HIS A 22 17.78 6.09 -4.83
CA HIS A 22 19.11 5.63 -4.47
C HIS A 22 19.47 6.01 -3.02
N PRO A 23 20.04 5.09 -2.21
CA PRO A 23 20.28 5.33 -0.78
C PRO A 23 21.21 6.51 -0.49
N SER A 24 22.13 6.84 -1.40
CA SER A 24 23.00 8.02 -1.26
C SER A 24 22.31 9.35 -1.52
N LYS A 25 21.10 9.36 -2.11
CA LYS A 25 20.37 10.59 -2.41
C LYS A 25 19.49 11.00 -1.22
N PRO A 26 19.46 12.28 -0.85
CA PRO A 26 18.58 12.76 0.21
C PRO A 26 17.12 12.51 -0.18
N ARG A 27 16.37 11.90 0.74
CA ARG A 27 14.93 11.66 0.52
C ARG A 27 14.18 12.99 0.65
N PRO A 28 13.15 13.25 -0.18
CA PRO A 28 12.31 14.43 -0.04
C PRO A 28 11.68 14.51 1.36
N LYS A 29 11.49 15.70 1.93
CA LYS A 29 10.85 15.85 3.27
C LYS A 29 9.48 15.17 3.36
N ALA A 30 8.70 15.16 2.27
CA ALA A 30 7.43 14.45 2.17
C ALA A 30 7.53 12.92 2.38
N HIS A 31 8.74 12.36 2.24
CA HIS A 31 9.02 10.94 2.38
C HIS A 31 9.37 10.52 3.81
N LYS A 32 9.50 11.46 4.75
CA LYS A 32 9.85 11.21 6.17
C LYS A 32 8.99 10.11 6.80
N HIS A 33 7.67 10.16 6.59
CA HIS A 33 6.72 9.16 7.10
C HIS A 33 6.09 8.30 6.00
N ARG A 34 6.59 8.40 4.76
CA ARG A 34 5.97 7.71 3.61
C ARG A 34 6.11 6.19 3.73
N HIS A 35 7.25 5.70 4.19
CA HIS A 35 7.45 4.27 4.39
C HIS A 35 6.48 3.69 5.44
N ALA A 36 6.37 4.34 6.61
CA ALA A 36 5.44 3.93 7.66
C ALA A 36 3.98 3.92 7.18
N ARG A 37 3.55 4.95 6.44
CA ARG A 37 2.20 5.00 5.84
C ARG A 37 1.96 3.85 4.85
N LEU A 38 2.95 3.49 4.04
CA LEU A 38 2.83 2.40 3.09
C LEU A 38 2.72 1.04 3.80
N MET A 39 3.48 0.82 4.89
CA MET A 39 3.40 -0.40 5.69
C MET A 39 2.06 -0.52 6.43
N ALA A 40 1.58 0.56 7.05
CA ALA A 40 0.26 0.60 7.67
C ALA A 40 -0.85 0.27 6.66
N TYR A 41 -0.76 0.81 5.45
CA TYR A 41 -1.72 0.52 4.40
C TYR A 41 -1.68 -0.93 3.94
N LYS A 42 -0.48 -1.50 3.74
CA LYS A 42 -0.31 -2.92 3.42
C LYS A 42 -1.01 -3.80 4.45
N ALA A 43 -0.79 -3.54 5.74
CA ALA A 43 -1.44 -4.28 6.82
C ALA A 43 -2.96 -4.16 6.78
N ALA A 44 -3.50 -2.96 6.56
CA ALA A 44 -4.95 -2.74 6.45
C ALA A 44 -5.57 -3.47 5.24
N MET A 45 -4.87 -3.51 4.09
CA MET A 45 -5.31 -4.27 2.92
C MET A 45 -5.28 -5.78 3.16
N HIS A 46 -4.23 -6.31 3.79
CA HIS A 46 -4.15 -7.73 4.11
C HIS A 46 -5.32 -8.16 5.01
N ARG A 47 -5.62 -7.36 6.06
CA ARG A 47 -6.79 -7.61 6.92
C ARG A 47 -8.09 -7.58 6.13
N ARG A 48 -8.26 -6.65 5.18
CA ARG A 48 -9.44 -6.61 4.32
C ARG A 48 -9.60 -7.85 3.45
N ILE A 49 -8.50 -8.32 2.84
CA ILE A 49 -8.51 -9.56 2.02
C ILE A 49 -8.86 -10.77 2.89
N GLU A 50 -8.34 -10.84 4.12
CA GLU A 50 -8.69 -11.91 5.07
C GLU A 50 -10.17 -11.88 5.44
N LEU A 51 -10.74 -10.70 5.68
CA LEU A 51 -12.17 -10.52 5.95
C LEU A 51 -13.04 -10.87 4.74
N GLU A 52 -12.65 -10.45 3.52
CA GLU A 52 -13.34 -10.80 2.26
C GLU A 52 -13.31 -12.32 2.02
N LYS A 53 -12.19 -12.99 2.33
CA LYS A 53 -12.09 -14.46 2.24
C LYS A 53 -13.01 -15.17 3.23
N GLN A 54 -13.17 -14.64 4.44
CA GLN A 54 -14.04 -15.23 5.47
C GLN A 54 -15.53 -14.98 5.17
N ASN A 55 -15.87 -13.85 4.56
CA ASN A 55 -17.25 -13.46 4.23
C ASN A 55 -17.37 -12.99 2.77
N PRO A 56 -17.64 -13.89 1.81
CA PRO A 56 -17.71 -13.54 0.39
C PRO A 56 -18.87 -12.58 0.05
N SER A 57 -19.83 -12.36 0.96
CA SER A 57 -20.94 -11.41 0.81
C SER A 57 -20.53 -9.94 0.87
N TYR A 58 -19.29 -9.62 1.25
CA TYR A 58 -18.73 -8.25 1.28
C TYR A 58 -17.87 -7.91 0.04
N ALA A 59 -17.84 -8.78 -0.96
CA ALA A 59 -17.20 -8.49 -2.24
C ALA A 59 -18.03 -7.45 -3.00
N PHE A 60 -17.62 -6.18 -2.94
CA PHE A 60 -18.17 -5.06 -3.71
C PHE A 60 -17.66 -5.04 -5.15
#